data_AF-A0A7C4DHQ0-F1
#
_entry.id   AF-A0A7C4DHQ0-F1
#
_cell.length_a   1.000
_cell.length_b   1.000
_cell.length_c   1.000
_cell.angle_alpha   90.00
_cell.angle_beta   90.00
_cell.angle_gamma   90.00
#
_symmetry.space_group_name_H-M   'P 1'
#
loop_
_entity.id
_entity.type
_entity.pdbx_description
1 polymer ?
#
loop_
_entity_poly.entity_id
_entity_poly.type
_entity_poly.pdbx_seq_one_letter_code
_entity_poly.pdbx_strand_id
1 'polypeptide(L)'
;TAPAAPAPAPVPAATPAPYPKPAARPVPDFSMPPVADAALDARIRALILTIEDKPSGVIINNAGYIENAPANQPYNADGSRNENFRVTPDLSSANTAYLLNGEQRKQKAYEELVRIGRPAVPLLSMAVVMEGYDQRPLHVKALGEIRDPRAVPHLIKYMEDGKMMLSMAASMVSLGNTVEAKKLMGDGNQMMADAADALAKITGQNYGPNLGPWRQWWEENKSKIQGPMPPTQLYQVGTSGASPGPMPLQSVEVQVSPHPGAPAEPPASSGPK
;
A
#
# COMPACT_ATOMS: atom_id res chain seq x y z
N THR A 1 23.99 -43.81 -56.74
CA THR A 1 24.00 -42.58 -55.92
C THR A 1 23.25 -42.88 -54.64
N ALA A 2 23.97 -42.98 -53.51
CA ALA A 2 23.38 -43.39 -52.23
C ALA A 2 22.42 -42.30 -51.71
N PRO A 3 21.20 -42.64 -51.23
CA PRO A 3 20.29 -41.68 -50.64
C PRO A 3 20.68 -41.35 -49.18
N ALA A 4 20.51 -40.07 -48.85
CA ALA A 4 20.88 -39.45 -47.57
C ALA A 4 20.15 -40.05 -46.36
N ALA A 5 20.82 -39.99 -45.20
CA ALA A 5 20.28 -40.43 -43.92
C ALA A 5 19.04 -39.62 -43.50
N PRO A 6 18.03 -40.25 -42.86
CA PRO A 6 16.81 -39.56 -42.42
C PRO A 6 17.07 -38.64 -41.22
N ALA A 7 16.35 -37.51 -41.20
CA ALA A 7 16.35 -36.53 -40.10
C ALA A 7 15.86 -37.16 -38.77
N PRO A 8 16.37 -36.70 -37.61
CA PRO A 8 15.94 -37.22 -36.32
C PRO A 8 14.47 -36.87 -36.02
N ALA A 9 13.75 -37.82 -35.42
CA ALA A 9 12.36 -37.67 -35.04
C ALA A 9 12.18 -36.60 -33.93
N PRO A 10 11.07 -35.83 -33.95
CA PRO A 10 10.74 -34.91 -32.86
C PRO A 10 10.44 -35.68 -31.57
N VAL A 11 10.99 -35.16 -30.47
CA VAL A 11 10.88 -35.71 -29.11
C VAL A 11 9.43 -35.67 -28.63
N PRO A 12 8.87 -36.72 -28.00
CA PRO A 12 7.50 -36.69 -27.47
C PRO A 12 7.35 -35.64 -26.36
N ALA A 13 6.32 -34.81 -26.46
CA ALA A 13 5.96 -33.84 -25.44
C ALA A 13 5.58 -34.57 -24.14
N ALA A 14 6.34 -34.34 -23.07
CA ALA A 14 6.00 -34.82 -21.74
C ALA A 14 4.75 -34.07 -21.23
N THR A 15 3.73 -34.84 -20.83
CA THR A 15 2.53 -34.33 -20.18
C THR A 15 2.92 -33.59 -18.90
N PRO A 16 2.57 -32.30 -18.71
CA PRO A 16 2.84 -31.63 -17.44
C PRO A 16 1.98 -32.25 -16.33
N ALA A 17 2.63 -32.58 -15.22
CA ALA A 17 1.97 -33.03 -14.01
C ALA A 17 0.94 -31.97 -13.54
N PRO A 18 -0.18 -32.38 -12.91
CA PRO A 18 -1.18 -31.44 -12.41
C PRO A 18 -0.54 -30.42 -11.46
N TYR A 19 -0.86 -29.14 -11.67
CA TYR A 19 -0.41 -28.06 -10.79
C TYR A 19 -0.78 -28.38 -9.33
N PRO A 20 0.18 -28.38 -8.40
CA PRO A 20 -0.16 -28.52 -6.99
C PRO A 20 -0.99 -27.31 -6.57
N LYS A 21 -2.11 -27.58 -5.89
CA LYS A 21 -2.98 -26.59 -5.26
C LYS A 21 -2.08 -25.57 -4.54
N PRO A 22 -2.19 -24.26 -4.79
CA PRO A 22 -1.30 -23.28 -4.19
C PRO A 22 -1.40 -23.42 -2.67
N ALA A 23 -0.28 -23.79 -2.04
CA ALA A 23 -0.19 -23.81 -0.59
C ALA A 23 -0.50 -22.39 -0.10
N ALA A 24 -1.39 -22.29 0.90
CA ALA A 24 -1.67 -21.03 1.56
C ALA A 24 -0.32 -20.38 1.92
N ARG A 25 -0.09 -19.14 1.46
CA ARG A 25 1.07 -18.37 1.91
C ARG A 25 1.01 -18.36 3.44
N PRO A 26 2.10 -18.71 4.14
CA PRO A 26 2.12 -18.60 5.59
C PRO A 26 1.90 -17.13 5.94
N VAL A 27 0.76 -16.84 6.57
CA VAL A 27 0.58 -15.61 7.31
C VAL A 27 1.68 -15.59 8.39
N PRO A 28 2.45 -14.50 8.53
CA PRO A 28 3.38 -14.40 9.65
C PRO A 28 2.61 -14.60 10.95
N ASP A 29 3.08 -15.49 11.83
CA ASP A 29 2.46 -15.72 13.12
C ASP A 29 2.71 -14.52 14.03
N PHE A 30 1.74 -13.61 14.06
CA PHE A 30 1.70 -12.44 14.94
C PHE A 30 1.02 -12.78 16.28
N SER A 31 1.38 -13.91 16.91
CA SER A 31 0.82 -14.29 18.22
C SER A 31 1.12 -13.21 19.28
N MET A 32 0.13 -12.34 19.48
CA MET A 32 0.00 -11.43 20.62
C MET A 32 -0.68 -12.17 21.78
N PRO A 33 -0.34 -11.86 23.05
CA PRO A 33 -0.90 -12.55 24.21
C PRO A 33 -2.44 -12.45 24.24
N PRO A 34 -3.15 -13.48 24.72
CA PRO A 34 -4.60 -13.56 24.58
C PRO A 34 -5.29 -12.80 25.71
N VAL A 35 -5.81 -11.60 25.46
CA VAL A 35 -6.74 -10.93 26.41
C VAL A 35 -7.79 -10.06 25.69
N ALA A 36 -9.05 -10.50 25.78
CA ALA A 36 -10.31 -9.74 25.71
C ALA A 36 -10.81 -9.03 24.43
N ASP A 37 -10.03 -8.72 23.38
CA ASP A 37 -10.58 -7.85 22.30
C ASP A 37 -10.10 -8.12 20.86
N ALA A 38 -10.13 -9.39 20.42
CA ALA A 38 -9.77 -9.77 19.05
C ALA A 38 -10.63 -9.08 17.97
N ALA A 39 -11.88 -8.75 18.29
CA ALA A 39 -12.78 -8.04 17.40
C ALA A 39 -12.39 -6.56 17.24
N LEU A 40 -12.00 -5.87 18.32
CA LEU A 40 -11.48 -4.52 18.24
C LEU A 40 -10.12 -4.48 17.52
N ASP A 41 -9.23 -5.43 17.79
CA ASP A 41 -7.93 -5.53 17.09
C ASP A 41 -8.15 -5.72 15.58
N ALA A 42 -9.02 -6.65 15.18
CA ALA A 42 -9.39 -6.86 13.78
C ALA A 42 -10.01 -5.60 13.15
N ARG A 43 -10.84 -4.88 13.91
CA ARG A 43 -11.43 -3.61 13.47
C ARG A 43 -10.38 -2.52 13.27
N ILE A 44 -9.45 -2.35 14.21
CA ILE A 44 -8.36 -1.37 14.08
C ILE A 44 -7.49 -1.69 12.86
N ARG A 45 -7.16 -2.97 12.64
CA ARG A 45 -6.43 -3.41 11.44
C ARG A 45 -7.17 -3.07 10.16
N ALA A 46 -8.49 -3.32 10.11
CA ALA A 46 -9.30 -3.01 8.95
C ALA A 46 -9.34 -1.50 8.66
N LEU A 47 -9.37 -0.66 9.68
CA LEU A 47 -9.32 0.80 9.53
C LEU A 47 -7.95 1.27 9.00
N ILE A 48 -6.85 0.71 9.51
CA ILE A 48 -5.49 0.98 9.01
C ILE A 48 -5.37 0.58 7.54
N LEU A 49 -5.85 -0.62 7.18
CA LEU A 49 -5.86 -1.08 5.79
C LEU A 49 -6.75 -0.20 4.90
N THR A 50 -7.84 0.36 5.43
CA THR A 50 -8.69 1.31 4.70
C THR A 50 -7.96 2.62 4.41
N ILE A 51 -7.16 3.11 5.36
CA ILE A 51 -6.31 4.29 5.15
C ILE A 51 -5.30 4.03 4.03
N GLU A 52 -4.71 2.85 4.03
CA GLU A 52 -3.61 2.46 3.13
C GLU A 52 -4.11 1.88 1.79
N ASP A 53 -5.43 1.79 1.62
CA ASP A 53 -6.07 1.35 0.39
C ASP A 53 -5.68 2.28 -0.76
N LYS A 54 -4.96 1.72 -1.74
CA LYS A 54 -4.67 2.39 -3.00
C LYS A 54 -5.81 2.03 -3.95
N PRO A 55 -6.61 2.98 -4.45
CA PRO A 55 -7.63 2.65 -5.42
C PRO A 55 -6.93 2.03 -6.64
N SER A 56 -7.17 0.73 -6.86
CA SER A 56 -6.74 0.05 -8.09
C SER A 56 -7.38 0.81 -9.26
N GLY A 57 -6.53 1.29 -10.16
CA GLY A 57 -6.90 2.25 -11.20
C GLY A 57 -8.14 1.87 -12.00
N VAL A 58 -8.98 2.88 -12.20
CA VAL A 58 -9.94 3.09 -13.31
C VAL A 58 -10.64 1.84 -13.85
N ILE A 59 -11.84 1.54 -13.37
CA ILE A 59 -12.84 0.79 -14.15
C ILE A 59 -13.52 1.79 -15.09
N ILE A 60 -13.13 1.84 -16.37
CA ILE A 60 -13.98 2.43 -17.41
C ILE A 60 -14.99 1.36 -17.79
N ASN A 61 -16.17 1.37 -17.17
CA ASN A 61 -17.28 0.56 -17.63
C ASN A 61 -17.81 1.16 -18.94
N ASN A 62 -17.25 0.71 -20.07
CA ASN A 62 -17.64 1.14 -21.42
C ASN A 62 -19.07 0.68 -21.81
N ALA A 63 -19.74 -0.12 -20.96
CA ALA A 63 -21.03 -0.73 -21.25
C ALA A 63 -22.25 0.05 -20.69
N GLY A 64 -22.05 1.05 -19.83
CA GLY A 64 -23.14 1.70 -19.08
C GLY A 64 -23.64 3.06 -19.59
N TYR A 65 -23.02 3.65 -20.62
CA TYR A 65 -23.32 5.03 -21.07
C TYR A 65 -23.64 5.16 -22.55
N ILE A 66 -24.41 4.20 -23.07
CA ILE A 66 -25.09 4.30 -24.37
C ILE A 66 -26.61 4.29 -24.16
N GLU A 67 -27.10 5.09 -23.21
CA GLU A 67 -28.52 5.44 -23.19
C GLU A 67 -28.69 6.92 -23.51
N ASN A 68 -28.88 7.16 -24.81
CA ASN A 68 -29.71 8.20 -25.39
C ASN A 68 -29.23 9.65 -25.34
N ALA A 69 -28.15 9.94 -26.06
CA ALA A 69 -28.06 11.19 -26.84
C ALA A 69 -27.09 11.00 -28.04
N PRO A 70 -27.51 11.24 -29.30
CA PRO A 70 -26.64 11.09 -30.47
C PRO A 70 -25.39 12.00 -30.45
N ALA A 71 -25.31 12.96 -29.53
CA ALA A 71 -24.20 13.90 -29.37
C ALA A 71 -23.07 13.45 -28.42
N ASN A 72 -23.21 12.30 -27.73
CA ASN A 72 -22.21 11.82 -26.75
C ASN A 72 -21.48 10.55 -27.22
N GLN A 73 -21.26 10.39 -28.52
CA GLN A 73 -20.39 9.34 -29.07
C GLN A 73 -18.91 9.74 -28.89
N PRO A 74 -17.99 8.78 -28.65
CA PRO A 74 -16.56 9.09 -28.46
C PRO A 74 -15.89 9.63 -29.74
N TYR A 75 -16.47 9.38 -30.91
CA TYR A 75 -15.99 9.83 -32.21
C TYR A 75 -17.12 10.48 -33.00
N ASN A 76 -16.77 11.50 -33.79
CA ASN A 76 -17.65 12.08 -34.80
C ASN A 76 -17.75 11.15 -36.03
N ALA A 77 -18.69 11.41 -36.94
CA ALA A 77 -18.88 10.61 -38.15
C ALA A 77 -17.66 10.60 -39.09
N ASP A 78 -16.77 11.59 -38.98
CA ASP A 78 -15.51 11.69 -39.73
C ASP A 78 -14.34 10.93 -39.07
N GLY A 79 -14.58 10.23 -37.95
CA GLY A 79 -13.57 9.50 -37.18
C GLY A 79 -12.72 10.36 -36.25
N SER A 80 -12.93 11.68 -36.22
CA SER A 80 -12.27 12.57 -35.25
C SER A 80 -12.80 12.34 -33.84
N ARG A 81 -11.96 12.58 -32.82
CA ARG A 81 -12.35 12.46 -31.41
C ARG A 81 -13.39 13.54 -31.07
N ASN A 82 -14.50 13.14 -30.46
CA ASN A 82 -15.48 14.09 -29.95
C ASN A 82 -14.96 14.73 -28.65
N GLU A 83 -14.57 16.01 -28.72
CA GLU A 83 -14.08 16.77 -27.56
C GLU A 83 -15.14 17.00 -26.48
N ASN A 84 -16.42 16.86 -26.84
CA ASN A 84 -17.54 16.98 -25.92
C ASN A 84 -17.93 15.66 -25.27
N PHE A 85 -17.29 14.55 -25.66
CA PHE A 85 -17.49 13.27 -25.01
C PHE A 85 -17.13 13.39 -23.52
N ARG A 86 -18.10 13.08 -22.67
CA ARG A 86 -17.92 13.01 -21.22
C ARG A 86 -18.34 11.63 -20.75
N VAL A 87 -17.44 10.97 -20.02
CA VAL A 87 -17.77 9.77 -19.25
C VAL A 87 -18.23 10.25 -17.88
N THR A 88 -19.52 10.13 -17.61
CA THR A 88 -20.01 10.22 -16.23
C THR A 88 -19.88 8.83 -15.60
N PRO A 89 -19.33 8.69 -14.38
CA PRO A 89 -19.27 7.39 -13.72
C PRO A 89 -20.69 6.90 -13.37
N ASP A 90 -20.94 5.60 -13.45
CA ASP A 90 -22.16 5.03 -12.88
C ASP A 90 -22.05 5.04 -11.34
N LEU A 91 -22.66 6.04 -10.72
CA LEU A 91 -22.65 6.21 -9.26
C LEU A 91 -23.57 5.21 -8.53
N SER A 92 -24.41 4.45 -9.26
CA SER A 92 -25.26 3.40 -8.67
C SER A 92 -24.49 2.10 -8.39
N SER A 93 -23.40 1.87 -9.12
CA SER A 93 -22.48 0.77 -8.88
C SER A 93 -21.71 0.95 -7.57
N ALA A 94 -21.82 -0.05 -6.68
CA ALA A 94 -21.08 -0.09 -5.42
C ALA A 94 -19.55 0.03 -5.62
N ASN A 95 -19.01 -0.53 -6.71
CA ASN A 95 -17.58 -0.45 -7.00
C ASN A 95 -17.16 0.95 -7.46
N THR A 96 -17.98 1.62 -8.27
CA THR A 96 -17.70 2.99 -8.71
C THR A 96 -17.80 3.96 -7.53
N ALA A 97 -18.84 3.82 -6.70
CA ALA A 97 -18.97 4.58 -5.47
C ALA A 97 -17.81 4.29 -4.50
N TYR A 98 -17.32 3.04 -4.44
CA TYR A 98 -16.14 2.69 -3.67
C TYR A 98 -14.89 3.41 -4.19
N LEU A 99 -14.62 3.42 -5.49
CA LEU A 99 -13.43 4.09 -6.02
C LEU A 99 -13.49 5.62 -5.84
N LEU A 100 -14.66 6.23 -6.05
CA LEU A 100 -14.82 7.68 -5.99
C LEU A 100 -14.79 8.25 -4.56
N ASN A 101 -15.21 7.46 -3.57
CA ASN A 101 -15.27 7.89 -2.18
C ASN A 101 -14.04 7.45 -1.35
N GLY A 102 -12.92 7.11 -2.01
CA GLY A 102 -11.71 6.63 -1.35
C GLY A 102 -11.20 7.57 -0.26
N GLU A 103 -11.03 8.86 -0.58
CA GLU A 103 -10.57 9.86 0.40
C GLU A 103 -11.56 10.04 1.58
N GLN A 104 -12.87 10.00 1.30
CA GLN A 104 -13.87 10.05 2.37
C GLN A 104 -13.80 8.80 3.26
N ARG A 105 -13.53 7.62 2.69
CA ARG A 105 -13.33 6.40 3.48
C ARG A 105 -12.10 6.48 4.37
N LYS A 106 -10.96 6.94 3.82
CA LYS A 106 -9.73 7.14 4.60
C LYS A 106 -9.98 8.11 5.75
N GLN A 107 -10.67 9.21 5.49
CA GLN A 107 -11.02 10.21 6.50
C GLN A 107 -11.92 9.62 7.61
N LYS A 108 -12.96 8.87 7.26
CA LYS A 108 -13.80 8.18 8.25
C LYS A 108 -13.03 7.15 9.06
N ALA A 109 -12.12 6.40 8.40
CA ALA A 109 -11.29 5.42 9.07
C ALA A 109 -10.32 6.08 10.06
N TYR A 110 -9.73 7.21 9.66
CA TYR A 110 -8.90 8.06 10.49
C TYR A 110 -9.65 8.56 11.73
N GLU A 111 -10.81 9.19 11.54
CA GLU A 111 -11.64 9.72 12.64
C GLU A 111 -12.03 8.62 13.62
N GLU A 112 -12.35 7.44 13.11
CA GLU A 112 -12.68 6.28 13.92
C GLU A 112 -11.48 5.78 14.74
N LEU A 113 -10.28 5.72 14.16
CA LEU A 113 -9.06 5.34 14.88
C LEU A 113 -8.76 6.31 16.02
N VAL A 114 -8.92 7.61 15.79
CA VAL A 114 -8.77 8.64 16.83
C VAL A 114 -9.83 8.48 17.92
N ARG A 115 -11.08 8.16 17.55
CA ARG A 115 -12.18 7.90 18.49
C ARG A 115 -11.95 6.64 19.33
N ILE A 116 -11.39 5.58 18.75
CA ILE A 116 -10.99 4.37 19.49
C ILE A 116 -9.95 4.74 20.55
N GLY A 117 -8.98 5.59 20.21
CA GLY A 117 -8.03 6.14 21.17
C GLY A 117 -6.91 5.17 21.55
N ARG A 118 -6.64 5.05 22.86
CA ARG A 118 -5.49 4.29 23.41
C ARG A 118 -5.35 2.84 22.92
N PRO A 119 -6.43 2.08 22.66
CA PRO A 119 -6.33 0.73 22.07
C PRO A 119 -5.76 0.71 20.64
N ALA A 120 -5.91 1.78 19.85
CA ALA A 120 -5.38 1.85 18.49
C ALA A 120 -3.86 2.09 18.43
N VAL A 121 -3.27 2.63 19.51
CA VAL A 121 -1.87 3.07 19.57
C VAL A 121 -0.89 1.98 19.14
N PRO A 122 -0.98 0.71 19.60
CA PRO A 122 0.00 -0.30 19.19
C PRO A 122 0.05 -0.55 17.69
N LEU A 123 -1.11 -0.64 17.03
CA LEU A 123 -1.19 -0.90 15.60
C LEU A 123 -0.85 0.34 14.77
N LEU A 124 -1.27 1.53 15.21
CA LEU A 124 -0.85 2.80 14.60
C LEU A 124 0.68 2.99 14.69
N SER A 125 1.28 2.73 15.86
CA SER A 125 2.73 2.74 16.05
C SER A 125 3.45 1.80 15.10
N MET A 126 2.88 0.62 14.85
CA MET A 126 3.41 -0.35 13.89
C MET A 126 3.32 0.18 12.45
N ALA A 127 2.17 0.75 12.06
CA ALA A 127 1.96 1.33 10.73
C ALA A 127 2.95 2.48 10.42
N VAL A 128 3.32 3.28 11.43
CA VAL A 128 4.30 4.36 11.29
C VAL A 128 5.71 3.86 10.94
N VAL A 129 6.11 2.67 11.42
CA VAL A 129 7.48 2.15 11.23
C VAL A 129 7.58 1.04 10.18
N MET A 130 6.46 0.53 9.68
CA MET A 130 6.43 -0.49 8.63
C MET A 130 6.72 0.14 7.25
N GLU A 131 7.61 -0.51 6.49
CA GLU A 131 7.87 -0.15 5.10
C GLU A 131 6.67 -0.48 4.20
N GLY A 132 6.46 0.31 3.15
CA GLY A 132 5.39 0.10 2.16
C GLY A 132 4.06 0.81 2.47
N TYR A 133 3.92 1.39 3.66
CA TYR A 133 2.83 2.29 3.98
C TYR A 133 3.12 3.70 3.47
N ASP A 134 2.25 4.20 2.60
CA ASP A 134 2.39 5.51 1.98
C ASP A 134 1.66 6.59 2.79
N GLN A 135 0.70 6.20 3.64
CA GLN A 135 -0.07 7.11 4.49
C GLN A 135 0.48 7.20 5.91
N ARG A 136 1.79 6.95 6.10
CA ARG A 136 2.45 7.15 7.41
C ARG A 136 2.18 8.52 8.04
N PRO A 137 2.11 9.65 7.31
CA PRO A 137 1.73 10.94 7.89
C PRO A 137 0.36 10.92 8.59
N LEU A 138 -0.64 10.21 8.05
CA LEU A 138 -1.96 10.09 8.68
C LEU A 138 -1.87 9.30 9.99
N HIS A 139 -1.09 8.23 10.01
CA HIS A 139 -0.86 7.42 11.22
C HIS A 139 -0.16 8.24 12.32
N VAL A 140 0.87 9.00 11.96
CA VAL A 140 1.56 9.93 12.88
C VAL A 140 0.61 10.99 13.43
N LYS A 141 -0.21 11.59 12.57
CA LYS A 141 -1.22 12.57 12.97
C LYS A 141 -2.23 11.98 13.96
N ALA A 142 -2.73 10.77 13.69
CA ALA A 142 -3.64 10.07 14.59
C ALA A 142 -3.00 9.81 15.96
N LEU A 143 -1.74 9.35 16.02
CA LEU A 143 -1.01 9.17 17.28
C LEU A 143 -0.90 10.49 18.07
N GLY A 144 -0.62 11.60 17.39
CA GLY A 144 -0.57 12.92 18.00
C GLY A 144 -1.93 13.39 18.55
N GLU A 145 -3.04 13.02 17.90
CA GLU A 145 -4.40 13.34 18.38
C GLU A 145 -4.85 12.44 19.55
N ILE A 146 -4.43 11.17 19.56
CA ILE A 146 -4.71 10.23 20.64
C ILE A 146 -3.93 10.59 21.91
N ARG A 147 -2.75 11.21 21.77
CA ARG A 147 -1.90 11.72 22.88
C ARG A 147 -1.45 10.65 23.87
N ASP A 148 -1.29 9.40 23.42
CA ASP A 148 -0.77 8.33 24.27
C ASP A 148 0.77 8.32 24.23
N PRO A 149 1.45 8.47 25.38
CA PRO A 149 2.91 8.56 25.42
C PRO A 149 3.63 7.27 25.02
N ARG A 150 2.93 6.13 24.92
CA ARG A 150 3.49 4.88 24.36
C ARG A 150 3.89 5.00 22.89
N ALA A 151 3.41 6.03 22.18
CA ALA A 151 3.75 6.31 20.79
C ALA A 151 5.10 7.02 20.59
N VAL A 152 5.65 7.64 21.66
CA VAL A 152 6.84 8.50 21.59
C VAL A 152 8.05 7.83 20.91
N PRO A 153 8.47 6.60 21.26
CA PRO A 153 9.64 6.01 20.61
C PRO A 153 9.44 5.75 19.10
N HIS A 154 8.21 5.45 18.67
CA HIS A 154 7.88 5.26 17.25
C HIS A 154 7.89 6.58 16.48
N LEU A 155 7.43 7.66 17.10
CA LEU A 155 7.52 9.01 16.52
C LEU A 155 8.97 9.50 16.42
N ILE A 156 9.81 9.20 17.43
CA ILE A 156 11.25 9.45 17.38
C ILE A 156 11.88 8.66 16.22
N LYS A 157 11.52 7.38 16.05
CA LYS A 157 12.00 6.56 14.93
C LYS A 157 11.57 7.12 13.57
N TYR A 158 10.32 7.53 13.42
CA TYR A 158 9.81 8.16 12.20
C TYR A 158 10.58 9.44 11.85
N MET A 159 10.89 10.24 12.87
CA MET A 159 11.70 11.45 12.74
C MET A 159 13.16 11.15 12.33
N GLU A 160 13.75 10.07 12.85
CA GLU A 160 15.06 9.58 12.44
C GLU A 160 15.08 9.16 10.97
N ASP A 161 14.02 8.49 10.50
CA ASP A 161 13.88 8.11 9.10
C ASP A 161 13.79 9.36 8.20
N GLY A 162 13.07 10.40 8.62
CA GLY A 162 13.05 11.70 7.94
C GLY A 162 14.44 12.34 7.86
N LYS A 163 15.21 12.32 8.96
CA LYS A 163 16.59 12.82 8.97
C LYS A 163 17.51 12.01 8.03
N MET A 164 17.32 10.70 7.97
CA MET A 164 18.05 9.83 7.04
C MET A 164 17.76 10.19 5.58
N MET A 165 16.49 10.48 5.25
CA MET A 165 16.10 10.96 3.91
C MET A 165 16.81 12.27 3.55
N LEU A 166 16.92 13.22 4.47
CA LEU A 166 17.67 14.46 4.23
C LEU A 166 19.16 14.22 3.97
N SER A 167 19.78 13.31 4.72
CA SER A 167 21.18 12.93 4.49
C SER A 167 21.37 12.31 3.11
N MET A 168 20.46 11.43 2.70
CA MET A 168 20.49 10.81 1.38
C MET A 168 20.26 11.85 0.27
N ALA A 169 19.37 12.81 0.48
CA ALA A 169 19.15 13.92 -0.44
C ALA A 169 20.42 14.76 -0.61
N ALA A 170 21.13 15.08 0.48
CA ALA A 170 22.39 15.82 0.42
C ALA A 170 23.46 15.06 -0.38
N SER A 171 23.58 13.74 -0.18
CA SER A 171 24.48 12.90 -0.97
C SER A 171 24.09 12.88 -2.46
N MET A 172 22.79 12.80 -2.79
CA MET A 172 22.31 12.85 -4.18
C MET A 172 22.65 14.18 -4.85
N VAL A 173 22.52 15.32 -4.14
CA VAL A 173 22.95 16.63 -4.65
C VAL A 173 24.44 16.62 -4.98
N SER A 174 25.29 16.08 -4.11
CA SER A 174 26.74 15.97 -4.36
C SER A 174 27.07 15.10 -5.58
N LEU A 175 26.20 14.14 -5.92
CA LEU A 175 26.31 13.29 -7.11
C LEU A 175 25.66 13.90 -8.37
N GLY A 176 25.13 15.13 -8.29
CA GLY A 176 24.49 15.82 -9.40
C GLY A 176 23.02 15.44 -9.64
N ASN A 177 22.45 14.54 -8.83
CA ASN A 177 21.05 14.16 -8.92
C ASN A 177 20.18 15.11 -8.07
N THR A 178 19.78 16.23 -8.66
CA THR A 178 19.12 17.33 -7.92
C THR A 178 17.59 17.24 -7.88
N VAL A 179 16.96 16.58 -8.86
CA VAL A 179 15.49 16.49 -8.95
C VAL A 179 14.94 15.53 -7.89
N GLU A 180 15.48 14.31 -7.83
CA GLU A 180 15.12 13.30 -6.85
C GLU A 180 15.52 13.75 -5.43
N ALA A 181 16.67 14.41 -5.29
CA ALA A 181 17.10 14.98 -4.02
C ALA A 181 16.10 16.01 -3.48
N LYS A 182 15.55 16.88 -4.35
CA LYS A 182 14.57 17.89 -3.93
C LYS A 182 13.29 17.24 -3.39
N LYS A 183 12.80 16.18 -4.04
CA LYS A 183 11.65 15.42 -3.57
C LYS A 183 11.92 14.82 -2.20
N LEU A 184 13.04 14.11 -2.07
CA LEU A 184 13.42 13.43 -0.84
C LEU A 184 13.66 14.41 0.32
N MET A 185 14.19 15.60 0.03
CA MET A 185 14.33 16.68 1.00
C MET A 185 12.97 17.18 1.49
N GLY A 186 12.00 17.34 0.60
CA GLY A 186 10.62 17.68 0.96
C GLY A 186 9.98 16.62 1.86
N ASP A 187 10.06 15.35 1.44
CA ASP A 187 9.50 14.22 2.19
C ASP A 187 10.15 14.10 3.59
N GLY A 188 11.48 14.18 3.67
CA GLY A 188 12.21 14.11 4.93
C GLY A 188 11.89 15.27 5.88
N ASN A 189 11.76 16.51 5.35
CA ASN A 189 11.36 17.67 6.14
C ASN A 189 9.94 17.52 6.69
N GLN A 190 9.00 17.03 5.86
CA GLN A 190 7.63 16.79 6.27
C GLN A 190 7.57 15.74 7.38
N MET A 191 8.28 14.62 7.24
CA MET A 191 8.34 13.57 8.26
C MET A 191 8.82 14.10 9.62
N MET A 192 9.86 14.93 9.63
CA MET A 192 10.37 15.51 10.87
C MET A 192 9.39 16.51 11.49
N ALA A 193 8.68 17.31 10.67
CA ALA A 193 7.67 18.25 11.15
C ALA A 193 6.45 17.52 11.75
N ASP A 194 5.93 16.51 11.06
CA ASP A 194 4.79 15.70 11.52
C ASP A 194 5.09 15.00 12.85
N ALA A 195 6.29 14.41 12.97
CA ALA A 195 6.74 13.82 14.23
C ALA A 195 6.85 14.85 15.35
N ALA A 196 7.46 16.01 15.08
CA ALA A 196 7.62 17.07 16.07
C ALA A 196 6.26 17.56 16.58
N ASP A 197 5.28 17.75 15.69
CA ASP A 197 3.93 18.17 16.05
C ASP A 197 3.21 17.11 16.88
N ALA A 198 3.32 15.84 16.51
CA ALA A 198 2.72 14.74 17.26
C ALA A 198 3.36 14.60 18.65
N LEU A 199 4.69 14.68 18.74
CA LEU A 199 5.43 14.69 19.99
C LEU A 199 5.06 15.88 20.86
N ALA A 200 4.86 17.07 20.29
CA ALA A 200 4.43 18.25 21.03
C ALA A 200 3.03 18.06 21.63
N LYS A 201 2.08 17.49 20.87
CA LYS A 201 0.73 17.17 21.38
C LYS A 201 0.74 16.14 22.51
N ILE A 202 1.65 15.15 22.45
CA ILE A 202 1.76 14.08 23.46
C ILE A 202 2.43 14.58 24.74
N THR A 203 3.51 15.34 24.60
CA THR A 203 4.41 15.68 25.73
C THR A 203 4.16 17.05 26.33
N GLY A 204 3.47 17.94 25.59
CA GLY A 204 3.34 19.35 25.89
C GLY A 204 4.62 20.17 25.68
N GLN A 205 5.70 19.56 25.17
CA GLN A 205 6.97 20.22 24.88
C GLN A 205 7.04 20.69 23.44
N ASN A 206 7.89 21.66 23.12
CA ASN A 206 8.15 22.06 21.73
C ASN A 206 9.65 22.13 21.47
N TYR A 207 10.21 21.02 20.98
CA TYR A 207 11.60 20.97 20.54
C TYR A 207 11.76 21.06 19.02
N GLY A 208 10.65 21.22 18.28
CA GLY A 208 10.65 21.23 16.82
C GLY A 208 11.32 19.98 16.23
N PRO A 209 12.01 20.11 15.08
CA PRO A 209 12.64 18.99 14.40
C PRO A 209 13.96 18.50 15.06
N ASN A 210 14.19 18.77 16.34
CA ASN A 210 15.43 18.41 17.03
C ASN A 210 15.31 17.07 17.77
N LEU A 211 15.95 16.02 17.23
CA LEU A 211 15.93 14.67 17.80
C LEU A 211 16.53 14.56 19.22
N GLY A 212 17.58 15.33 19.52
CA GLY A 212 18.30 15.22 20.79
C GLY A 212 17.40 15.46 22.02
N PRO A 213 16.74 16.63 22.11
CA PRO A 213 15.79 16.91 23.17
C PRO A 213 14.65 15.89 23.27
N TRP A 214 14.11 15.38 22.14
CA TRP A 214 13.06 14.36 22.17
C TRP A 214 13.53 13.03 22.75
N ARG A 215 14.74 12.58 22.41
CA ARG A 215 15.33 11.37 23.00
C ARG A 215 15.59 11.53 24.49
N GLN A 216 16.11 12.68 24.91
CA GLN A 216 16.32 12.97 26.33
C GLN A 216 15.00 12.93 27.10
N TRP A 217 13.97 13.60 26.57
CA TRP A 217 12.63 13.57 27.17
C TRP A 217 12.11 12.15 27.33
N TRP A 218 12.30 11.29 26.31
CA TRP A 218 11.89 9.89 26.38
C TRP A 218 12.60 9.13 27.50
N GLU A 219 13.93 9.25 27.61
CA GLU A 219 14.71 8.58 28.64
C GLU A 219 14.29 8.98 30.06
N GLU A 220 13.95 10.25 30.28
CA GLU A 220 13.52 10.78 31.58
C GLU A 220 12.09 10.40 31.97
N ASN A 221 11.24 10.03 31.00
CA ASN A 221 9.81 9.83 31.22
C ASN A 221 9.31 8.40 30.97
N LYS A 222 10.07 7.56 30.26
CA LYS A 222 9.64 6.20 29.89
C LYS A 222 9.29 5.30 31.08
N SER A 223 9.94 5.49 32.22
CA SER A 223 9.65 4.73 33.45
C SER A 223 8.30 5.08 34.08
N LYS A 224 7.71 6.23 33.73
CA LYS A 224 6.43 6.71 34.26
C LYS A 224 5.23 6.25 33.40
N ILE A 225 5.50 5.73 32.21
CA ILE A 225 4.48 5.34 31.24
C ILE A 225 3.96 3.95 31.59
N GLN A 226 2.63 3.82 31.65
CA GLN A 226 1.96 2.55 31.98
C GLN A 226 1.42 1.86 30.72
N GLY A 227 1.37 0.53 30.78
CA GLY A 227 0.84 -0.33 29.73
C GLY A 227 1.93 -0.95 28.85
N PRO A 228 1.57 -2.00 28.07
CA PRO A 228 2.53 -2.64 27.19
C PRO A 228 2.96 -1.66 26.10
N MET A 229 4.29 -1.54 25.93
CA MET A 229 4.87 -0.77 24.84
C MET A 229 4.59 -1.46 23.50
N PRO A 230 4.22 -0.71 22.45
CA PRO A 230 4.18 -1.25 21.11
C PRO A 230 5.57 -1.74 20.69
N PRO A 231 5.69 -2.81 19.90
CA PRO A 231 6.98 -3.32 19.47
C PRO A 231 7.74 -2.25 18.68
N THR A 232 8.98 -1.97 19.07
CA THR A 232 9.83 -0.93 18.44
C THR A 232 10.52 -1.44 17.17
N GLN A 233 10.67 -2.75 17.01
CA GLN A 233 11.27 -3.44 15.86
C GLN A 233 10.63 -4.82 15.68
N LEU A 234 10.20 -5.18 14.47
CA LEU A 234 9.75 -6.54 14.12
C LEU A 234 10.93 -7.51 13.89
N TYR A 235 12.17 -7.01 13.83
CA TYR A 235 13.37 -7.82 13.69
C TYR A 235 14.18 -7.81 14.99
N GLN A 236 13.78 -8.64 15.95
CA GLN A 236 14.83 -9.33 16.69
C GLN A 236 15.37 -10.40 15.72
N VAL A 237 16.45 -10.08 15.01
CA VAL A 237 17.36 -11.14 14.57
C VAL A 237 17.85 -11.75 15.87
N GLY A 238 17.27 -12.88 16.26
CA GLY A 238 17.84 -13.69 17.32
C GLY A 238 19.32 -13.84 17.00
N THR A 239 20.18 -13.57 17.98
CA THR A 239 21.60 -13.82 17.88
C THR A 239 21.84 -15.32 17.75
N SER A 240 21.62 -15.85 16.55
CA SER A 240 22.05 -17.16 16.09
C SER A 240 22.14 -17.03 14.58
N GLY A 241 23.37 -16.95 14.09
CA GLY A 241 23.70 -16.46 12.75
C GLY A 241 23.05 -17.26 11.62
N ALA A 242 22.24 -16.58 10.81
CA ALA A 242 22.05 -16.89 9.39
C ALA A 242 21.50 -15.63 8.70
N SER A 243 22.28 -15.07 7.78
CA SER A 243 21.91 -13.90 6.97
C SER A 243 20.89 -14.30 5.90
N PRO A 244 19.74 -13.63 5.73
CA PRO A 244 18.92 -13.82 4.55
C PRO A 244 19.51 -12.97 3.41
N GLY A 245 20.05 -13.65 2.40
CA GLY A 245 20.53 -13.03 1.17
C GLY A 245 19.41 -12.35 0.35
N PRO A 246 19.76 -11.62 -0.72
CA PRO A 246 18.82 -10.79 -1.45
C PRO A 246 17.81 -11.64 -2.23
N MET A 247 16.54 -11.25 -2.16
CA MET A 247 15.44 -11.85 -2.93
C MET A 247 15.53 -11.41 -4.40
N PRO A 248 15.44 -12.31 -5.39
CA PRO A 248 15.47 -11.94 -6.80
C PRO A 248 14.13 -11.33 -7.24
N LEU A 249 14.20 -10.25 -8.03
CA LEU A 249 13.05 -9.67 -8.75
C LEU A 249 12.73 -10.55 -9.96
N GLN A 250 11.57 -11.20 -9.97
CA GLN A 250 11.02 -11.77 -11.21
C GLN A 250 9.91 -10.86 -11.76
N SER A 251 10.22 -10.26 -12.90
CA SER A 251 9.32 -9.52 -13.77
C SER A 251 8.20 -10.42 -14.26
N VAL A 252 6.94 -10.00 -14.10
CA VAL A 252 5.80 -10.70 -14.71
C VAL A 252 5.16 -9.77 -15.73
N GLU A 253 5.33 -10.09 -17.00
CA GLU A 253 4.60 -9.52 -18.13
C GLU A 253 3.11 -9.87 -18.00
N VAL A 254 2.25 -8.85 -18.11
CA VAL A 254 0.79 -9.01 -18.05
C VAL A 254 0.27 -9.33 -19.46
N GLN A 255 -0.11 -10.58 -19.70
CA GLN A 255 -0.98 -10.92 -20.83
C GLN A 255 -2.45 -10.87 -20.40
N VAL A 256 -3.19 -9.95 -21.01
CA VAL A 256 -4.64 -9.76 -20.87
C VAL A 256 -5.35 -10.69 -21.85
N SER A 257 -6.34 -11.46 -21.38
CA SER A 257 -7.28 -12.23 -22.24
C SER A 257 -8.49 -12.77 -21.44
N PRO A 258 -9.64 -13.08 -22.08
CA PRO A 258 -10.85 -12.28 -21.95
C PRO A 258 -11.95 -12.92 -21.08
N HIS A 259 -12.94 -12.11 -20.72
CA HIS A 259 -14.07 -12.49 -19.87
C HIS A 259 -15.11 -13.35 -20.63
N PRO A 260 -15.71 -14.39 -20.02
CA PRO A 260 -16.62 -15.31 -20.69
C PRO A 260 -18.07 -14.79 -20.61
N GLY A 261 -18.62 -14.41 -21.77
CA GLY A 261 -20.00 -13.96 -21.88
C GLY A 261 -20.37 -13.64 -23.32
N ALA A 262 -20.34 -14.64 -24.20
CA ALA A 262 -20.95 -14.55 -25.53
C ALA A 262 -21.69 -15.87 -25.84
N PRO A 263 -22.91 -15.81 -26.42
CA PRO A 263 -23.70 -16.98 -26.73
C PRO A 263 -23.11 -17.76 -27.92
N ALA A 264 -23.30 -19.08 -27.91
CA ALA A 264 -22.80 -20.00 -28.92
C ALA A 264 -23.42 -19.76 -30.30
N GLU A 265 -22.58 -19.55 -31.32
CA GLU A 265 -22.98 -19.62 -32.73
C GLU A 265 -23.16 -21.09 -33.17
N PRO A 266 -24.16 -21.39 -34.04
CA PRO A 266 -24.37 -22.73 -34.57
C PRO A 266 -23.35 -23.09 -35.66
N PRO A 267 -23.06 -24.40 -35.87
CA PRO A 267 -22.08 -24.84 -36.85
C PRO A 267 -22.57 -24.61 -38.29
N ALA A 268 -21.76 -23.93 -39.10
CA ALA A 268 -22.02 -23.75 -40.52
C ALA A 268 -21.92 -25.09 -41.27
N SER A 269 -22.98 -25.35 -42.02
CA SER A 269 -23.18 -26.44 -42.98
C SER A 269 -22.06 -26.53 -44.02
N SER A 270 -21.69 -27.78 -44.31
CA SER A 270 -20.96 -28.19 -45.50
C SER A 270 -21.70 -27.75 -46.78
N GLY A 271 -20.94 -27.36 -47.81
CA GLY A 271 -21.43 -27.14 -49.17
C GLY A 271 -20.25 -27.13 -50.16
N PRO A 272 -20.26 -27.97 -51.23
CA PRO A 272 -19.07 -28.26 -52.03
C PRO A 272 -18.99 -27.49 -53.37
N LYS A 273 -17.82 -27.67 -54.02
CA LYS A 273 -17.37 -27.32 -55.38
C LYS A 273 -16.63 -25.99 -55.55
#